data_AF-A0A151T799-F1
#
_entry.id   AF-A0A151T799-F1
#
_cell.length_a   1.000
_cell.length_b   1.000
_cell.length_c   1.000
_cell.angle_alpha   90.00
_cell.angle_beta   90.00
_cell.angle_gamma   90.00
#
_symmetry.space_group_name_H-M   'P 1'
#
loop_
_entity.id
_entity.type
_entity.pdbx_description
1 polymer ?
#
loop_
_entity_poly.entity_id
_entity_poly.type
_entity_poly.pdbx_seq_one_letter_code
_entity_poly.pdbx_strand_id
1 'polypeptide(L)'
;MRCAILYSYAKERAGPLKPGVDTVEEAVKTVVAPVYDRFHLVPVEILKYADRKVAELDRHVPSNVKKVSSQARSVVSDVRRDGVSGFAKTVYSKYEPTAEQCAVSAWRRLNQLPIFPHVTNAVLPKAAYCTEKYNEVVVSSAEKGYRVSNYLPLVPTEKIAKVFSQN
;
A
#
# COMPACT_ATOMS: atom_id res chain seq x y z
N MET A 1 -7.92 3.59 16.12
CA MET A 1 -8.61 4.81 16.64
C MET A 1 -7.83 5.60 17.70
N ARG A 2 -6.96 4.99 18.52
CA ARG A 2 -6.28 5.73 19.63
C ARG A 2 -5.28 6.82 19.19
N CYS A 3 -4.53 6.62 18.09
CA CYS A 3 -3.54 7.60 17.63
C CYS A 3 -4.17 8.88 17.07
N ALA A 4 -5.30 8.79 16.38
CA ALA A 4 -6.02 9.94 15.84
C ALA A 4 -6.60 10.83 16.97
N ILE A 5 -7.07 10.20 18.05
CA ILE A 5 -7.55 10.89 19.26
C ILE A 5 -6.40 11.60 19.97
N LEU A 6 -5.25 10.94 20.12
CA LEU A 6 -4.07 11.55 20.74
C LEU A 6 -3.53 12.72 19.91
N TYR A 7 -3.51 12.58 18.58
CA TYR A 7 -3.07 13.64 17.68
C TYR A 7 -3.99 14.85 17.72
N SER A 8 -5.31 14.64 17.60
CA SER A 8 -6.30 15.73 17.67
C SER A 8 -6.22 16.48 19.00
N TYR A 9 -6.11 15.76 20.12
CA TYR A 9 -5.91 16.36 21.44
C TYR A 9 -4.61 17.18 21.55
N ALA A 10 -3.49 16.64 21.05
CA ALA A 10 -2.21 17.35 21.06
C ALA A 10 -2.23 18.60 20.17
N LYS A 11 -2.85 18.51 18.99
CA LYS A 11 -3.03 19.61 18.05
C LYS A 11 -3.89 20.73 18.64
N GLU A 12 -5.00 20.40 19.28
CA GLU A 12 -5.85 21.37 19.96
C GLU A 12 -5.12 22.13 21.07
N ARG A 13 -4.16 21.47 21.73
CA ARG A 13 -3.33 22.03 22.80
C ARG A 13 -1.97 22.57 22.34
N ALA A 14 -1.71 22.65 21.04
CA ALA A 14 -0.42 23.10 20.50
C ALA A 14 -0.14 24.60 20.72
N GLY A 15 -1.12 25.37 21.21
CA GLY A 15 -0.97 26.78 21.55
C GLY A 15 -0.47 27.59 20.32
N PRO A 16 0.61 28.38 20.47
CA PRO A 16 1.17 29.17 19.35
C PRO A 16 1.62 28.35 18.13
N LEU A 17 1.83 27.04 18.26
CA LEU A 17 2.27 26.18 17.17
C LEU A 17 1.11 25.66 16.31
N LYS A 18 -0.13 25.78 16.79
CA LYS A 18 -1.33 25.27 16.09
C LYS A 18 -1.45 25.77 14.65
N PRO A 19 -1.25 27.08 14.33
CA PRO A 19 -1.33 27.56 12.96
C PRO A 19 -0.28 26.93 12.03
N GLY A 20 0.92 26.64 12.55
CA GLY A 20 1.97 25.94 11.81
C GLY A 20 1.59 24.48 11.52
N VAL A 21 1.02 23.79 12.50
CA VAL A 21 0.51 22.42 12.34
C VAL A 21 -0.61 22.37 11.30
N ASP A 22 -1.58 23.29 11.37
CA ASP A 22 -2.67 23.42 10.40
C ASP A 22 -2.14 23.66 8.97
N THR A 23 -1.15 24.55 8.83
CA THR A 23 -0.51 24.86 7.55
C THR A 23 0.18 23.63 6.95
N VAL A 24 0.93 22.88 7.76
CA VAL A 24 1.61 21.66 7.31
C VAL A 24 0.60 20.58 6.96
N GLU A 25 -0.47 20.41 7.75
CA GLU A 25 -1.51 19.42 7.48
C GLU A 25 -2.23 19.72 6.16
N GLU A 26 -2.63 20.96 5.91
CA GLU A 26 -3.26 21.35 4.64
C GLU A 26 -2.29 21.24 3.45
N ALA A 27 -1.00 21.55 3.64
CA ALA A 27 0.01 21.33 2.59
C ALA A 27 0.19 19.84 2.28
N VAL A 28 0.31 18.98 3.31
CA VAL A 28 0.41 17.53 3.15
C VAL A 28 -0.85 16.98 2.48
N LYS A 29 -2.04 17.40 2.93
CA LYS A 29 -3.31 17.02 2.33
C LYS A 29 -3.39 17.43 0.86
N THR A 30 -2.97 18.65 0.51
CA THR A 30 -2.93 19.12 -0.88
C THR A 30 -1.99 18.28 -1.75
N VAL A 31 -0.87 17.82 -1.19
CA VAL A 31 0.10 16.99 -1.91
C VAL A 31 -0.37 15.54 -2.03
N VAL A 32 -0.95 14.98 -0.98
CA VAL A 32 -1.28 13.55 -0.86
C VAL A 32 -2.69 13.23 -1.36
N ALA A 33 -3.67 14.13 -1.23
CA ALA A 33 -5.05 13.89 -1.66
C ALA A 33 -5.14 13.50 -3.16
N PRO A 34 -4.46 14.19 -4.10
CA PRO A 34 -4.47 13.77 -5.51
C PRO A 34 -3.88 12.39 -5.75
N VAL A 35 -2.96 11.94 -4.88
CA VAL A 35 -2.40 10.59 -4.92
C VAL A 35 -3.46 9.60 -4.44
N TYR A 36 -4.09 9.88 -3.30
CA TYR A 36 -5.17 9.05 -2.77
C TYR A 36 -6.32 8.89 -3.76
N ASP A 37 -6.78 9.99 -4.37
CA ASP A 37 -7.86 9.98 -5.35
C ASP A 37 -7.55 9.11 -6.57
N ARG A 38 -6.27 8.99 -6.97
CA ARG A 38 -5.84 8.14 -8.09
C ARG A 38 -5.78 6.66 -7.75
N PHE A 39 -5.53 6.30 -6.48
CA PHE A 39 -5.25 4.90 -6.10
C PHE A 39 -6.28 4.26 -5.17
N HIS A 40 -7.21 5.03 -4.57
CA HIS A 40 -8.18 4.51 -3.60
C HIS A 40 -9.12 3.42 -4.15
N LEU A 41 -9.29 3.35 -5.48
CA LEU A 41 -10.12 2.33 -6.14
C LEU A 41 -9.36 1.04 -6.46
N VAL A 42 -8.03 1.02 -6.41
CA VAL A 42 -7.23 -0.19 -6.69
C VAL A 42 -7.64 -1.37 -5.79
N PRO A 43 -7.86 -1.20 -4.48
CA PRO A 43 -8.37 -2.28 -3.63
C PRO A 43 -9.76 -2.79 -4.06
N VAL A 44 -10.65 -1.89 -4.51
CA VAL A 44 -11.99 -2.24 -4.96
C VAL A 44 -11.96 -3.04 -6.26
N GLU A 45 -11.06 -2.72 -7.19
CA GLU A 45 -10.90 -3.46 -8.45
C GLU A 45 -10.36 -4.88 -8.23
N ILE A 46 -9.47 -5.07 -7.24
CA ILE A 46 -9.01 -6.41 -6.84
C ILE A 46 -10.18 -7.23 -6.27
N LEU A 47 -11.03 -6.62 -5.43
CA LEU A 47 -12.20 -7.28 -4.87
C LEU A 47 -13.24 -7.67 -5.93
N LYS A 48 -13.57 -6.76 -6.86
CA LYS A 48 -14.49 -7.06 -7.99
C LYS A 48 -14.00 -8.24 -8.84
N TYR A 49 -12.68 -8.31 -9.09
CA TYR A 49 -12.11 -9.43 -9.81
C TYR A 49 -12.24 -10.75 -9.04
N ALA A 50 -11.99 -10.72 -7.73
CA ALA A 50 -12.16 -11.88 -6.86
C ALA A 50 -13.62 -12.37 -6.89
N ASP A 51 -14.59 -11.47 -6.74
CA ASP A 51 -16.03 -11.79 -6.78
C ASP A 51 -16.44 -12.42 -8.11
N ARG A 52 -15.99 -11.84 -9.24
CA ARG A 52 -16.24 -12.40 -10.57
C ARG A 52 -15.67 -13.82 -10.71
N LYS A 53 -14.46 -14.07 -10.20
CA LYS A 53 -13.81 -15.40 -10.24
C LYS A 53 -14.46 -16.43 -9.31
N VAL A 54 -15.12 -15.99 -8.25
CA VAL A 54 -15.96 -16.84 -7.40
C VAL A 54 -17.26 -17.18 -8.12
N ALA A 55 -17.93 -16.20 -8.74
CA ALA A 55 -19.17 -16.41 -9.50
C ALA A 55 -18.98 -17.30 -10.74
N GLU A 56 -17.87 -17.17 -11.46
CA GLU A 56 -17.52 -18.02 -12.61
C GLU A 56 -17.36 -19.50 -12.19
N LEU A 57 -16.90 -19.78 -10.97
CA LEU A 57 -16.78 -21.14 -10.45
C LEU A 57 -18.12 -21.78 -10.17
N ASP A 58 -18.99 -21.03 -9.49
CA ASP A 58 -20.24 -21.55 -8.96
C ASP A 58 -21.16 -21.98 -10.10
N ARG A 59 -20.97 -21.39 -11.29
CA ARG A 59 -21.63 -21.77 -12.55
C ARG A 59 -21.09 -23.05 -13.21
N HIS A 60 -19.84 -23.44 -12.95
CA HIS A 60 -19.17 -24.57 -13.62
C HIS A 60 -19.07 -25.84 -12.77
N VAL A 61 -19.54 -25.83 -11.52
CA VAL A 61 -19.54 -27.02 -10.65
C VAL A 61 -20.97 -27.56 -10.51
N PRO A 62 -21.32 -28.71 -11.12
CA PRO A 62 -22.64 -29.29 -10.93
C PRO A 62 -22.86 -29.70 -9.47
N SER A 63 -24.11 -29.62 -9.00
CA SER A 63 -24.45 -29.70 -7.57
C SER A 63 -24.04 -31.00 -6.87
N ASN A 64 -23.77 -32.06 -7.63
CA ASN A 64 -23.35 -33.38 -7.18
C ASN A 64 -21.86 -33.48 -6.78
N VAL A 65 -20.99 -32.53 -7.16
CA VAL A 65 -19.54 -32.56 -6.83
C VAL A 65 -19.20 -31.82 -5.52
N LYS A 66 -20.18 -31.15 -4.89
CA LYS A 66 -20.01 -30.51 -3.56
C LYS A 66 -19.61 -31.53 -2.47
N LYS A 67 -19.93 -32.82 -2.65
CA LYS A 67 -19.72 -33.87 -1.64
C LYS A 67 -18.37 -34.62 -1.67
N VAL A 68 -17.54 -34.50 -2.71
CA VAL A 68 -16.32 -35.36 -2.86
C VAL A 68 -14.99 -34.59 -3.00
N SER A 69 -14.94 -33.28 -2.75
CA SER A 69 -13.91 -32.41 -3.34
C SER A 69 -12.72 -31.97 -2.46
N SER A 70 -12.09 -32.80 -1.63
CA SER A 70 -10.82 -32.38 -0.99
C SER A 70 -9.67 -32.27 -2.03
N GLN A 71 -9.55 -33.25 -2.91
CA GLN A 71 -8.49 -33.31 -3.93
C GLN A 71 -8.77 -32.37 -5.12
N ALA A 72 -10.02 -32.25 -5.56
CA ALA A 72 -10.41 -31.32 -6.63
C ALA A 72 -10.31 -29.84 -6.19
N ARG A 73 -10.51 -29.52 -4.89
CA ARG A 73 -10.29 -28.16 -4.38
C ARG A 73 -8.82 -27.74 -4.44
N SER A 74 -7.88 -28.66 -4.26
CA SER A 74 -6.43 -28.37 -4.27
C SER A 74 -5.99 -27.84 -5.64
N VAL A 75 -6.25 -28.59 -6.71
CA VAL A 75 -5.85 -28.25 -8.09
C VAL A 75 -6.56 -26.99 -8.58
N VAL A 76 -7.83 -26.83 -8.22
CA VAL A 76 -8.64 -25.64 -8.51
C VAL A 76 -8.18 -24.42 -7.70
N SER A 77 -7.66 -24.62 -6.48
CA SER A 77 -7.11 -23.53 -5.67
C SER A 77 -5.78 -23.01 -6.20
N ASP A 78 -4.96 -23.86 -6.82
CA ASP A 78 -3.68 -23.46 -7.42
C ASP A 78 -3.89 -22.69 -8.74
N VAL A 79 -4.80 -23.13 -9.61
CA VAL A 79 -5.20 -22.38 -10.83
C VAL A 79 -5.86 -21.04 -10.48
N ARG A 80 -6.67 -20.99 -9.40
CA ARG A 80 -7.20 -19.73 -8.84
C ARG A 80 -6.11 -18.79 -8.36
N ARG A 81 -5.10 -19.34 -7.68
CA ARG A 81 -4.05 -18.57 -7.02
C ARG A 81 -3.16 -17.88 -8.04
N ASP A 82 -2.83 -18.57 -9.12
CA ASP A 82 -2.06 -17.99 -10.23
C ASP A 82 -2.87 -16.95 -11.02
N GLY A 83 -4.18 -17.17 -11.19
CA GLY A 83 -5.06 -16.19 -11.84
C GLY A 83 -5.31 -14.90 -11.03
N VAL A 84 -5.40 -14.98 -9.70
CA VAL A 84 -5.58 -13.82 -8.81
C VAL A 84 -4.25 -13.11 -8.56
N SER A 85 -3.16 -13.85 -8.37
CA SER A 85 -1.79 -13.31 -8.32
C SER A 85 -1.42 -12.62 -9.62
N GLY A 86 -1.72 -13.24 -10.76
CA GLY A 86 -1.50 -12.68 -12.09
C GLY A 86 -2.28 -11.38 -12.31
N PHE A 87 -3.57 -11.35 -11.99
CA PHE A 87 -4.37 -10.13 -12.11
C PHE A 87 -3.90 -9.02 -11.15
N ALA A 88 -3.61 -9.35 -9.89
CA ALA A 88 -3.07 -8.38 -8.95
C ALA A 88 -1.76 -7.79 -9.47
N LYS A 89 -0.83 -8.62 -9.97
CA LYS A 89 0.40 -8.17 -10.61
C LYS A 89 0.13 -7.27 -11.82
N THR A 90 -0.79 -7.64 -12.71
CA THR A 90 -1.16 -6.82 -13.87
C THR A 90 -1.74 -5.47 -13.46
N VAL A 91 -2.60 -5.44 -12.46
CA VAL A 91 -3.15 -4.20 -11.90
C VAL A 91 -2.03 -3.35 -11.31
N TYR A 92 -1.17 -3.93 -10.47
CA TYR A 92 -0.03 -3.21 -9.90
C TYR A 92 0.89 -2.65 -10.98
N SER A 93 1.31 -3.44 -11.97
CA SER A 93 2.16 -2.97 -13.08
C SER A 93 1.51 -1.86 -13.91
N LYS A 94 0.18 -1.86 -14.06
CA LYS A 94 -0.54 -0.76 -14.74
C LYS A 94 -0.48 0.54 -13.93
N TYR A 95 -0.56 0.45 -12.61
CA TYR A 95 -0.59 1.60 -11.71
C TYR A 95 0.81 2.08 -11.29
N GLU A 96 1.81 1.21 -11.32
CA GLU A 96 3.21 1.48 -10.94
C GLU A 96 3.77 2.78 -11.56
N PRO A 97 3.77 3.00 -12.89
CA PRO A 97 4.33 4.22 -13.47
C PRO A 97 3.57 5.48 -13.04
N THR A 98 2.25 5.38 -12.85
CA THR A 98 1.44 6.50 -12.35
C THR A 98 1.75 6.77 -10.89
N ALA A 99 1.97 5.73 -10.08
CA ALA A 99 2.31 5.82 -8.67
C ALA A 99 3.69 6.45 -8.48
N GLU A 100 4.67 6.04 -9.29
CA GLU A 100 6.01 6.62 -9.31
C GLU A 100 5.98 8.12 -9.66
N GLN A 101 5.29 8.50 -10.74
CA GLN A 101 5.15 9.90 -11.12
C GLN A 101 4.46 10.73 -10.03
N CYS A 102 3.43 10.17 -9.38
CA CYS A 102 2.76 10.81 -8.25
C CYS A 102 3.70 10.97 -7.07
N ALA A 103 4.45 9.93 -6.70
CA ALA A 103 5.42 9.96 -5.61
C ALA A 103 6.52 11.00 -5.85
N VAL A 104 7.09 11.04 -7.06
CA VAL A 104 8.11 12.04 -7.44
C VAL A 104 7.54 13.46 -7.42
N SER A 105 6.33 13.66 -7.94
CA SER A 105 5.67 14.98 -7.95
C SER A 105 5.35 15.45 -6.52
N ALA A 106 4.87 14.54 -5.68
CA ALA A 106 4.59 14.80 -4.28
C ALA A 106 5.88 15.13 -3.52
N TRP A 107 6.94 14.34 -3.72
CA TRP A 107 8.26 14.58 -3.13
C TRP A 107 8.83 15.93 -3.53
N ARG A 108 8.75 16.30 -4.81
CA ARG A 108 9.23 17.60 -5.30
C ARG A 108 8.48 18.77 -4.65
N ARG A 109 7.15 18.68 -4.53
CA ARG A 109 6.33 19.71 -3.88
C ARG A 109 6.60 19.81 -2.39
N LEU A 110 6.80 18.68 -1.70
CA LEU A 110 7.18 18.68 -0.29
C LEU A 110 8.51 19.38 -0.07
N ASN A 111 9.51 19.13 -0.92
CA ASN A 111 10.82 19.79 -0.82
C ASN A 111 10.78 21.30 -1.12
N GLN A 112 9.70 21.83 -1.71
CA GLN A 112 9.50 23.28 -1.88
C GLN A 112 8.96 23.95 -0.61
N LEU A 113 8.49 23.17 0.38
CA LEU A 113 8.01 23.72 1.64
C LEU A 113 9.21 24.10 2.53
N PRO A 114 9.29 25.33 3.05
CA PRO A 114 10.48 25.83 3.74
C PRO A 114 10.84 25.04 5.01
N ILE A 115 9.85 24.39 5.64
CA ILE A 115 10.06 23.58 6.85
C ILE A 115 10.51 22.15 6.52
N PHE A 116 10.19 21.63 5.33
CA PHE A 116 10.37 20.22 5.01
C PHE A 116 11.84 19.78 5.03
N PRO A 117 12.81 20.54 4.45
CA PRO A 117 14.23 20.18 4.52
C PRO A 117 14.81 20.08 5.93
N HIS A 118 14.24 20.81 6.91
CA HIS A 118 14.68 20.73 8.30
C HIS A 118 14.12 19.51 9.04
N VAL A 119 12.95 19.03 8.61
CA VAL A 119 12.25 17.92 9.26
C VAL A 119 12.67 16.55 8.67
N THR A 120 13.24 16.53 7.47
CA THR A 120 13.73 15.30 6.81
C THR A 120 14.70 14.52 7.69
N ASN A 121 15.66 15.17 8.36
CA ASN A 121 16.64 14.47 9.21
C ASN A 121 16.02 13.71 10.40
N ALA A 122 14.87 14.15 10.91
CA ALA A 122 14.16 13.47 11.99
C ALA A 122 13.20 12.37 11.49
N VAL A 123 12.67 12.54 10.28
CA VAL A 123 11.67 11.63 9.69
C VAL A 123 12.32 10.51 8.88
N LEU A 124 13.38 10.81 8.14
CA LEU A 124 14.02 9.89 7.20
C LEU A 124 14.52 8.61 7.89
N PRO A 125 15.22 8.65 9.04
CA PRO A 125 15.63 7.44 9.73
C PRO A 125 14.45 6.60 10.22
N LYS A 126 13.37 7.25 10.68
CA LYS A 126 12.15 6.56 11.14
C LYS A 126 11.41 5.91 9.97
N ALA A 127 11.31 6.61 8.85
CA ALA A 127 10.71 6.08 7.62
C ALA A 127 11.51 4.88 7.09
N ALA A 128 12.85 4.96 7.10
CA ALA A 128 13.73 3.86 6.73
C ALA A 128 13.52 2.64 7.65
N TYR A 129 13.56 2.84 8.97
CA TYR A 129 13.33 1.77 9.95
C TYR A 129 11.94 1.12 9.80
N CYS A 130 10.88 1.92 9.66
CA CYS A 130 9.53 1.39 9.46
C CYS A 130 9.42 0.58 8.16
N THR A 131 10.08 1.03 7.10
CA THR A 131 10.09 0.36 5.80
C THR A 131 10.85 -0.97 5.87
N GLU A 132 12.01 -0.98 6.51
CA GLU A 132 12.79 -2.19 6.76
C GLU A 132 11.96 -3.22 7.54
N LYS A 133 11.33 -2.79 8.64
CA LYS A 133 10.46 -3.67 9.44
C LYS A 133 9.26 -4.19 8.67
N TYR A 134 8.65 -3.36 7.83
CA TYR A 134 7.58 -3.81 6.94
C TYR A 134 8.09 -4.89 5.97
N ASN A 135 9.21 -4.66 5.28
CA ASN A 135 9.80 -5.63 4.35
C ASN A 135 10.16 -6.95 5.05
N GLU A 136 10.78 -6.90 6.22
CA GLU A 136 11.07 -8.08 7.05
C GLU A 136 9.79 -8.88 7.35
N VAL A 137 8.70 -8.20 7.74
CA VAL A 137 7.42 -8.85 8.03
C VAL A 137 6.83 -9.50 6.78
N VAL A 138 6.91 -8.84 5.62
CA VAL A 138 6.43 -9.41 4.34
C VAL A 138 7.22 -10.67 3.99
N VAL A 139 8.56 -10.61 4.08
CA VAL A 139 9.45 -11.76 3.80
C VAL A 139 9.18 -12.90 4.78
N SER A 140 9.19 -12.63 6.09
CA SER A 140 8.93 -13.65 7.12
C SER A 140 7.54 -14.27 6.97
N SER A 141 6.55 -13.46 6.55
CA SER A 141 5.19 -13.97 6.30
C SER A 141 5.15 -14.89 5.08
N ALA A 142 5.92 -14.57 4.03
CA ALA A 142 6.06 -15.43 2.86
C ALA A 142 6.77 -16.74 3.17
N GLU A 143 7.85 -16.70 3.96
CA GLU A 143 8.58 -17.90 4.42
C GLU A 143 7.69 -18.82 5.25
N LYS A 144 6.81 -18.25 6.09
CA LYS A 144 5.82 -18.99 6.88
C LYS A 144 4.62 -19.48 6.06
N GLY A 145 4.56 -19.17 4.76
CA GLY A 145 3.50 -19.61 3.86
C GLY A 145 2.17 -18.85 4.01
N TYR A 146 2.15 -17.69 4.67
CA TYR A 146 0.93 -16.88 4.78
C TYR A 146 0.52 -16.33 3.41
N ARG A 147 -0.68 -16.69 2.96
CA ARG A 147 -1.17 -16.34 1.61
C ARG A 147 -1.24 -14.84 1.33
N VAL A 148 -1.41 -14.02 2.37
CA VAL A 148 -1.50 -12.56 2.25
C VAL A 148 -0.18 -11.95 1.76
N SER A 149 0.98 -12.54 2.07
CA SER A 149 2.28 -11.99 1.68
C SER A 149 2.48 -11.96 0.16
N ASN A 150 1.85 -12.87 -0.59
CA ASN A 150 1.89 -12.90 -2.06
C ASN A 150 1.30 -11.65 -2.72
N TYR A 151 0.55 -10.84 -1.96
CA TYR A 151 -0.10 -9.62 -2.43
C TYR A 151 0.53 -8.36 -1.85
N LEU A 152 1.48 -8.50 -0.91
CA LEU A 152 2.15 -7.37 -0.27
C LEU A 152 3.43 -7.04 -1.04
N PRO A 153 3.54 -5.84 -1.66
CA PRO A 153 4.75 -5.46 -2.36
C PRO A 153 5.88 -5.17 -1.38
N LEU A 154 7.10 -5.56 -1.73
CA LEU A 154 8.31 -5.10 -1.04
C LEU A 154 8.64 -3.68 -1.48
N VAL A 155 9.07 -2.85 -0.54
CA VAL A 155 9.54 -1.50 -0.83
C VAL A 155 11.01 -1.59 -1.27
N PRO A 156 11.40 -1.05 -2.43
CA PRO A 156 12.76 -1.18 -2.96
C PRO A 156 13.73 -0.20 -2.28
N THR A 157 14.11 -0.50 -1.04
CA THR A 157 14.92 0.34 -0.17
C THR A 157 16.29 0.68 -0.76
N GLU A 158 16.93 -0.26 -1.46
CA GLU A 158 18.27 -0.07 -2.04
C GLU A 158 18.21 0.90 -3.23
N LYS A 159 17.17 0.78 -4.07
CA LYS A 159 16.96 1.69 -5.20
C LYS A 159 16.71 3.11 -4.70
N ILE A 160 15.87 3.24 -3.67
CA ILE A 160 15.52 4.53 -3.07
C ILE A 160 16.75 5.17 -2.43
N ALA A 161 17.50 4.42 -1.62
CA ALA A 161 18.73 4.91 -0.98
C ALA A 161 19.75 5.40 -2.01
N LYS A 162 19.94 4.67 -3.12
CA LYS A 162 20.85 5.06 -4.19
C LYS A 162 20.47 6.40 -4.83
N VAL A 163 19.18 6.67 -5.05
CA VAL A 163 18.69 7.96 -5.57
C VAL A 163 18.98 9.10 -4.60
N PHE A 164 18.88 8.86 -3.30
CA PHE A 164 19.17 9.88 -2.29
C PHE A 164 20.65 10.15 -2.09
N SER A 165 21.53 9.16 -2.24
CA SER A 165 22.98 9.33 -2.13
C SER A 165 23.65 9.94 -3.37
N GLN A 166 22.93 10.09 -4.48
CA GLN A 166 23.43 10.67 -5.73
C GLN A 166 23.15 12.17 -5.89
N ASN A 167 22.56 12.82 -4.88
CA ASN A 167 22.32 14.27 -4.82
C ASN A 167 23.20 14.93 -3.76
#